data_AF-A0A1M2W0V2-F1
#
_entry.id   AF-A0A1M2W0V2-F1
#
_cell.length_a   1.000
_cell.length_b   1.000
_cell.length_c   1.000
_cell.angle_alpha   90.00
_cell.angle_beta   90.00
_cell.angle_gamma   90.00
#
_symmetry.space_group_name_H-M   'P 1'
#
loop_
_entity.id
_entity.type
_entity.pdbx_description
1 polymer ?
#
loop_
_entity_poly.entity_id
_entity_poly.type
_entity_poly.pdbx_seq_one_letter_code
_entity_poly.pdbx_strand_id
1 'polypeptide(L)'
;MTSKTGFDLDISGVAGFFGADVALSAIKTVHVYPGRRWLGWFNQPGSYEVARRYGQLAQSKFWDALYPGPDVDPAILCKFDGKERGPTYTSVHSGTVNPNTGYVARLLLEECQAAHPCQASSGRMTTPEHVAIVRLPECPVSEVAIAQLPQTNVMKIVAVVPILFSLTASTACALLGDWSCCSMILLGMACNGVACYVIGSAPLEFTRPATADGGTYGAGILDGGKTLVVLMGQKDALNTITRGRFVLNYASRPEYHDMGVCSILLSLKLLAQLLVVPQGNLYGQLLFLGSLAVSWAHNSYLSSTDIAVLLRTILLENVLGIKCTPLHQAHSPDVEKGTIRNAIEKYKIGTRSATVVFVLLVLAPYAQNIPALRQRMDDLLANNTELWTVWKTEVLRNIEANLSVLRSEECGIGKMKFDFPAENQHGEVMRQ
;
A
#
# COMPACT_ATOMS: atom_id res chain seq x y z
N MET A 1 -16.12 38.90 -52.09
CA MET A 1 -15.10 38.55 -51.08
C MET A 1 -15.82 38.29 -49.76
N THR A 2 -16.19 37.04 -49.49
CA THR A 2 -16.78 36.62 -48.22
C THR A 2 -15.65 36.09 -47.34
N SER A 3 -15.25 36.85 -46.31
CA SER A 3 -14.30 36.34 -45.32
C SER A 3 -14.98 35.24 -44.51
N LYS A 4 -14.61 33.99 -44.76
CA LYS A 4 -14.83 32.91 -43.80
C LYS A 4 -13.84 33.14 -42.67
N THR A 5 -14.30 33.68 -41.55
CA THR A 5 -13.58 33.63 -40.29
C THR A 5 -13.48 32.15 -39.90
N GLY A 6 -12.36 31.52 -40.26
CA GLY A 6 -12.05 30.15 -39.85
C GLY A 6 -11.83 30.16 -38.34
N PHE A 7 -12.80 29.62 -37.61
CA PHE A 7 -12.65 29.37 -36.18
C PHE A 7 -11.75 28.14 -36.03
N ASP A 8 -10.49 28.38 -35.72
CA ASP A 8 -9.51 27.34 -35.38
C ASP A 8 -9.45 27.23 -33.87
N LEU A 9 -9.64 26.02 -33.36
CA LEU A 9 -9.72 25.75 -31.95
C LEU A 9 -8.30 25.31 -31.56
N ASP A 10 -7.56 26.18 -30.86
CA ASP A 10 -6.22 25.85 -30.34
C ASP A 10 -6.32 24.87 -29.15
N ILE A 11 -6.79 23.66 -29.47
CA ILE A 11 -7.00 22.52 -28.57
C ILE A 11 -5.66 21.79 -28.32
N SER A 12 -4.67 22.10 -29.14
CA SER A 12 -3.39 21.40 -29.20
C SER A 12 -2.65 21.43 -27.85
N GLY A 13 -2.63 22.58 -27.18
CA GLY A 13 -2.06 22.74 -25.84
C GLY A 13 -2.81 21.98 -24.75
N VAL A 14 -4.12 21.79 -24.90
CA VAL A 14 -4.95 21.03 -23.95
C VAL A 14 -4.58 19.55 -23.97
N ALA A 15 -4.29 18.98 -25.14
CA ALA A 15 -3.99 17.55 -25.30
C ALA A 15 -2.73 17.09 -24.54
N GLY A 16 -1.70 17.93 -24.48
CA GLY A 16 -0.41 17.57 -23.90
C GLY A 16 -0.33 17.65 -22.38
N PHE A 17 -1.06 18.59 -21.78
CA PHE A 17 -0.95 18.92 -20.36
C PHE A 17 -2.19 18.56 -19.56
N PHE A 18 -3.37 18.53 -20.19
CA PHE A 18 -4.60 18.18 -19.50
C PHE A 18 -4.61 16.69 -19.10
N GLY A 19 -4.99 16.41 -17.86
CA GLY A 19 -5.11 15.02 -17.37
C GLY A 19 -3.79 14.32 -17.09
N ALA A 20 -2.65 15.03 -17.07
CA ALA A 20 -1.33 14.48 -16.76
C ALA A 20 -1.27 13.68 -15.44
N ASP A 21 -1.75 14.27 -14.33
CA ASP A 21 -1.75 13.61 -13.02
C ASP A 21 -2.63 12.36 -13.00
N VAL A 22 -3.76 12.42 -13.69
CA VAL A 22 -4.70 11.31 -13.84
C VAL A 22 -4.07 10.17 -14.64
N ALA A 23 -3.41 10.50 -15.76
CA ALA A 23 -2.68 9.54 -16.57
C ALA A 23 -1.55 8.87 -15.78
N LEU A 24 -0.72 9.64 -15.07
CA LEU A 24 0.35 9.12 -14.22
C LEU A 24 -0.19 8.20 -13.12
N SER A 25 -1.28 8.59 -12.49
CA SER A 25 -1.93 7.78 -11.46
C SER A 25 -2.49 6.48 -12.02
N ALA A 26 -3.14 6.54 -13.19
CA ALA A 26 -3.66 5.37 -13.88
C ALA A 26 -2.55 4.39 -14.30
N ILE A 27 -1.39 4.87 -14.78
CA ILE A 27 -0.27 4.01 -15.21
C ILE A 27 0.28 3.16 -14.06
N LYS A 28 0.26 3.63 -12.81
CA LYS A 28 0.73 2.84 -11.65
C LYS A 28 0.02 1.51 -11.51
N THR A 29 -1.27 1.48 -11.83
CA THR A 29 -2.08 0.27 -11.73
C THR A 29 -1.75 -0.75 -12.83
N VAL A 30 -0.97 -0.40 -13.85
CA VAL A 30 -0.51 -1.33 -14.88
C VAL A 30 0.41 -2.41 -14.27
N HIS A 31 1.19 -2.06 -13.25
CA HIS A 31 2.06 -3.01 -12.55
C HIS A 31 1.31 -3.97 -11.64
N VAL A 32 0.18 -3.50 -11.08
CA VAL A 32 -0.71 -4.27 -10.22
C VAL A 32 -1.52 -5.28 -11.04
N TYR A 33 -1.97 -4.90 -12.24
CA TYR A 33 -2.82 -5.72 -13.09
C TYR A 33 -2.09 -6.13 -14.38
N PRO A 34 -1.58 -7.37 -14.48
CA PRO A 34 -0.65 -7.78 -15.54
C PRO A 34 -1.24 -7.67 -16.96
N GLY A 35 -2.56 -7.83 -17.12
CA GLY A 35 -3.21 -7.69 -18.42
C GLY A 35 -3.32 -6.23 -18.91
N ARG A 36 -3.15 -5.22 -18.05
CA ARG A 36 -3.34 -3.81 -18.43
C ARG A 36 -2.28 -3.30 -19.41
N ARG A 37 -1.10 -3.90 -19.43
CA ARG A 37 -0.03 -3.54 -20.38
C ARG A 37 -0.47 -3.61 -21.84
N TRP A 38 -1.47 -4.45 -22.15
CA TRP A 38 -2.04 -4.61 -23.49
C TRP A 38 -3.28 -3.75 -23.76
N LEU A 39 -3.77 -2.99 -22.78
CA LEU A 39 -5.03 -2.25 -22.87
C LEU A 39 -4.82 -0.74 -23.05
N GLY A 40 -3.59 -0.30 -23.35
CA GLY A 40 -3.22 1.11 -23.54
C GLY A 40 -3.40 1.65 -24.97
N TRP A 41 -3.98 0.90 -25.91
CA TRP A 41 -4.06 1.26 -27.33
C TRP A 41 -5.17 2.29 -27.64
N PHE A 42 -5.13 3.45 -26.99
CA PHE A 42 -6.08 4.54 -27.18
C PHE A 42 -5.36 5.89 -27.18
N ASN A 43 -6.00 6.94 -27.70
CA ASN A 43 -5.39 8.26 -27.77
C ASN A 43 -5.42 8.94 -26.39
N GLN A 44 -4.34 8.78 -25.62
CA GLN A 44 -4.24 9.30 -24.26
C GLN A 44 -3.79 10.78 -24.21
N PRO A 45 -4.44 11.61 -23.37
CA PRO A 45 -3.97 12.96 -23.03
C PRO A 45 -2.91 12.95 -21.93
N GLY A 46 -2.19 14.06 -21.77
CA GLY A 46 -1.21 14.22 -20.69
C GLY A 46 0.13 13.49 -20.94
N SER A 47 0.44 13.14 -22.19
CA SER A 47 1.61 12.33 -22.54
C SER A 47 2.94 13.02 -22.22
N TYR A 48 2.98 14.35 -22.14
CA TYR A 48 4.22 15.09 -21.82
C TYR A 48 4.73 14.77 -20.43
N GLU A 49 3.88 14.93 -19.42
CA GLU A 49 4.30 14.76 -18.03
C GLU A 49 4.57 13.29 -17.72
N VAL A 50 3.84 12.36 -18.38
CA VAL A 50 4.19 10.94 -18.38
C VAL A 50 5.60 10.74 -18.96
N ALA A 51 5.87 11.25 -20.16
CA ALA A 51 7.19 11.15 -20.79
C ALA A 51 8.30 11.71 -19.88
N ARG A 52 8.08 12.88 -19.30
CA ARG A 52 9.04 13.53 -18.41
C ARG A 52 9.35 12.68 -17.18
N ARG A 53 8.33 12.15 -16.50
CA ARG A 53 8.49 11.36 -15.27
C ARG A 53 9.16 10.01 -15.51
N TYR A 54 8.81 9.33 -16.60
CA TYR A 54 9.46 8.06 -16.96
C TYR A 54 10.84 8.29 -17.59
N GLY A 55 11.06 9.44 -18.22
CA GLY A 55 12.36 9.80 -18.79
C GLY A 55 13.42 10.02 -17.72
N GLN A 56 13.00 10.56 -16.56
CA GLN A 56 13.84 10.69 -15.35
C GLN A 56 14.24 9.34 -14.72
N LEU A 57 13.68 8.21 -15.16
CA LEU A 57 14.13 6.88 -14.71
C LEU A 57 15.36 6.40 -15.48
N ALA A 58 15.57 6.90 -16.70
CA ALA A 58 16.62 6.43 -17.57
C ALA A 58 17.95 7.07 -17.17
N GLN A 59 18.85 6.27 -16.58
CA GLN A 59 20.09 6.76 -15.97
C GLN A 59 21.15 6.98 -17.06
N SER A 60 21.18 8.18 -17.66
CA SER A 60 22.30 8.60 -18.51
C SER A 60 22.34 10.11 -18.71
N LYS A 61 23.53 10.65 -18.98
CA LYS A 61 23.72 12.09 -19.29
C LYS A 61 22.85 12.59 -20.45
N PHE A 62 22.55 11.73 -21.42
CA PHE A 62 21.68 12.08 -22.54
C PHE A 62 20.23 12.28 -22.07
N TRP A 63 19.74 11.39 -21.22
CA TRP A 63 18.40 11.46 -20.64
C TRP A 63 18.28 12.61 -19.64
N ASP A 64 19.31 12.84 -18.82
CA ASP A 64 19.37 13.94 -17.86
C ASP A 64 19.29 15.31 -18.54
N ALA A 65 19.87 15.43 -19.74
CA ALA A 65 19.80 16.65 -20.54
C ALA A 65 18.39 16.89 -21.11
N LEU A 66 17.67 15.84 -21.49
CA LEU A 66 16.33 15.93 -22.07
C LEU A 66 15.22 16.03 -21.00
N TYR A 67 15.41 15.35 -19.87
CA TYR A 67 14.45 15.24 -18.78
C TYR A 67 15.14 15.50 -17.43
N PRO A 68 15.51 16.75 -17.10
CA PRO A 68 16.24 17.06 -15.88
C PRO A 68 15.41 16.69 -14.64
N GLY A 69 16.06 16.07 -13.66
CA GLY A 69 15.47 15.67 -12.38
C GLY A 69 16.42 14.77 -11.59
N PRO A 70 16.10 14.47 -10.32
CA PRO A 70 16.82 13.44 -9.57
C PRO A 70 16.55 12.07 -10.18
N ASP A 71 17.55 11.20 -10.24
CA ASP A 71 17.35 9.78 -10.54
C ASP A 71 16.46 9.16 -9.45
N VAL A 72 15.30 8.63 -9.85
CA VAL A 72 14.32 8.06 -8.92
C VAL A 72 14.16 6.56 -9.17
N ASP A 73 14.10 5.75 -8.12
CA ASP A 73 13.70 4.34 -8.23
C ASP A 73 12.26 4.26 -8.80
N PRO A 74 11.99 3.43 -9.82
CA PRO A 74 10.63 3.20 -10.32
C PRO A 74 9.58 2.92 -9.23
N ALA A 75 9.95 2.24 -8.13
CA ALA A 75 9.05 1.99 -7.00
C ALA A 75 8.64 3.30 -6.29
N ILE A 76 9.57 4.25 -6.14
CA ILE A 76 9.31 5.57 -5.56
C ILE A 76 8.45 6.40 -6.51
N LEU A 77 8.73 6.36 -7.82
CA LEU A 77 7.92 7.06 -8.82
C LEU A 77 6.46 6.59 -8.80
N CYS A 78 6.26 5.27 -8.68
CA CYS A 78 4.94 4.67 -8.57
C CYS A 78 4.28 4.84 -7.18
N LYS A 79 4.99 5.44 -6.21
CA LYS A 79 4.58 5.58 -4.81
C LYS A 79 4.37 4.25 -4.08
N PHE A 80 5.05 3.18 -4.50
CA PHE A 80 4.97 1.87 -3.87
C PHE A 80 5.78 1.75 -2.58
N ASP A 81 6.70 2.69 -2.33
CA ASP A 81 7.46 2.81 -1.08
C ASP A 81 6.80 3.77 -0.08
N GLY A 82 5.63 4.34 -0.42
CA GLY A 82 4.96 5.35 0.38
C GLY A 82 5.75 6.66 0.49
N LYS A 83 5.17 7.66 1.16
CA LYS A 83 5.87 8.92 1.50
C LYS A 83 6.16 9.07 2.99
N GLU A 84 5.41 8.34 3.81
CA GLU A 84 5.45 8.47 5.26
C GLU A 84 6.23 7.30 5.86
N ARG A 85 6.99 7.62 6.91
CA ARG A 85 7.74 6.64 7.68
C ARG A 85 6.79 5.64 8.33
N GLY A 86 7.19 4.36 8.35
CA GLY A 86 6.44 3.34 9.06
C GLY A 86 6.54 3.49 10.59
N PRO A 87 5.63 2.86 11.34
CA PRO A 87 5.62 2.89 12.80
C PRO A 87 6.88 2.29 13.43
N THR A 88 7.17 2.65 14.69
CA THR A 88 8.26 2.03 15.45
C THR A 88 7.93 0.57 15.72
N TYR A 89 8.85 -0.33 15.38
CA TYR A 89 8.77 -1.74 15.73
C TYR A 89 9.73 -2.09 16.85
N THR A 90 9.25 -2.84 17.82
CA THR A 90 10.02 -3.26 18.97
C THR A 90 9.92 -4.77 19.13
N SER A 91 11.02 -5.49 18.94
CA SER A 91 11.04 -6.95 19.13
C SER A 91 11.07 -7.30 20.61
N VAL A 92 10.26 -8.28 21.01
CA VAL A 92 10.25 -8.81 22.39
C VAL A 92 11.43 -9.76 22.63
N HIS A 93 11.81 -10.52 21.62
CA HIS A 93 12.82 -11.57 21.77
C HIS A 93 14.25 -11.01 21.80
N SER A 94 14.59 -10.10 20.88
CA SER A 94 15.96 -9.56 20.74
C SER A 94 16.18 -8.23 21.46
N GLY A 95 15.12 -7.60 21.96
CA GLY A 95 15.24 -6.24 22.50
C GLY A 95 15.35 -5.14 21.43
N THR A 96 15.54 -5.49 20.15
CA THR A 96 15.85 -4.52 19.09
C THR A 96 14.66 -3.61 18.79
N VAL A 97 14.91 -2.31 18.81
CA VAL A 97 13.97 -1.28 18.38
C VAL A 97 14.35 -0.83 16.98
N ASN A 98 13.42 -0.98 16.04
CA ASN A 98 13.49 -0.37 14.73
C ASN A 98 12.60 0.88 14.71
N PRO A 99 13.16 2.09 14.84
CA PRO A 99 12.38 3.33 14.89
C PRO A 99 11.72 3.68 13.55
N ASN A 100 12.20 3.12 12.44
CA ASN A 100 11.69 3.43 11.10
C ASN A 100 11.43 2.12 10.35
N THR A 101 10.23 1.57 10.48
CA THR A 101 9.80 0.48 9.59
C THR A 101 9.46 1.00 8.20
N GLY A 102 9.42 0.09 7.22
CA GLY A 102 9.03 0.42 5.84
C GLY A 102 7.52 0.67 5.68
N TYR A 103 7.12 1.08 4.48
CA TYR A 103 5.71 1.37 4.16
C TYR A 103 4.77 0.18 4.34
N VAL A 104 5.28 -1.04 4.20
CA VAL A 104 4.53 -2.28 4.44
C VAL A 104 3.96 -2.35 5.86
N ALA A 105 4.74 -2.00 6.88
CA ALA A 105 4.29 -1.96 8.27
C ALA A 105 3.20 -0.90 8.48
N ARG A 106 3.26 0.21 7.73
CA ARG A 106 2.23 1.24 7.78
C ARG A 106 0.92 0.76 7.15
N LEU A 107 0.97 0.09 6.00
CA LEU A 107 -0.22 -0.51 5.38
C LEU A 107 -0.93 -1.50 6.33
N LEU A 108 -0.15 -2.30 7.07
CA LEU A 108 -0.70 -3.20 8.08
C LEU A 108 -1.31 -2.45 9.26
N LEU A 109 -0.64 -1.39 9.75
CA LEU A 109 -1.15 -0.55 10.83
C LEU A 109 -2.49 0.11 10.43
N GLU A 110 -2.59 0.65 9.22
CA GLU A 110 -3.82 1.25 8.69
C GLU A 110 -4.97 0.22 8.63
N GLU A 111 -4.68 -1.03 8.26
CA GLU A 111 -5.68 -2.11 8.31
C GLU A 111 -6.12 -2.42 9.74
N CYS A 112 -5.18 -2.52 10.68
CA CYS A 112 -5.48 -2.75 12.09
C CYS A 112 -6.30 -1.60 12.71
N GLN A 113 -6.07 -0.37 12.25
CA GLN A 113 -6.85 0.80 12.66
C GLN A 113 -8.26 0.78 12.07
N ALA A 114 -8.43 0.34 10.82
CA ALA A 114 -9.72 0.21 10.16
C ALA A 114 -10.57 -0.95 10.69
N ALA A 115 -9.95 -1.98 11.29
CA ALA A 115 -10.66 -3.10 11.89
C ALA A 115 -11.63 -2.68 12.99
N HIS A 116 -12.77 -3.37 13.09
CA HIS A 116 -13.77 -3.16 14.14
C HIS A 116 -13.32 -3.82 15.45
N PRO A 117 -13.48 -3.17 16.61
CA PRO A 117 -13.14 -3.77 17.88
C PRO A 117 -14.09 -4.94 18.19
N CYS A 118 -13.53 -6.12 18.41
CA CYS A 118 -14.28 -7.35 18.73
C CYS A 118 -14.86 -7.31 20.15
N GLN A 119 -14.24 -6.55 21.06
CA GLN A 119 -14.67 -6.50 22.46
C GLN A 119 -14.39 -5.12 23.07
N ALA A 120 -15.39 -4.58 23.76
CA ALA A 120 -15.26 -3.40 24.60
C ALA A 120 -15.06 -3.86 26.05
N SER A 121 -13.99 -3.40 26.72
CA SER A 121 -13.79 -3.72 28.14
C SER A 121 -14.92 -3.14 28.99
N SER A 122 -15.59 -3.97 29.79
CA SER A 122 -16.49 -3.53 30.86
C SER A 122 -15.67 -3.17 32.09
N GLY A 123 -15.42 -1.87 32.33
CA GLY A 123 -14.58 -1.41 33.45
C GLY A 123 -14.34 0.10 33.44
N ARG A 124 -13.48 0.58 34.35
CA ARG A 124 -13.10 2.00 34.45
C ARG A 124 -12.54 2.48 33.12
N MET A 125 -13.14 3.52 32.55
CA MET A 125 -12.66 4.18 31.35
C MET A 125 -11.97 5.50 31.71
N THR A 126 -10.73 5.66 31.27
CA THR A 126 -10.07 6.97 31.23
C THR A 126 -9.98 7.42 29.78
N THR A 127 -8.88 7.10 29.11
CA THR A 127 -8.66 7.34 27.67
C THR A 127 -8.56 5.99 26.97
N PRO A 128 -9.54 5.60 26.14
CA PRO A 128 -9.55 4.29 25.53
C PRO A 128 -8.42 4.14 24.52
N GLU A 129 -7.57 3.14 24.73
CA GLU A 129 -6.53 2.72 23.79
C GLU A 129 -7.00 1.48 23.02
N HIS A 130 -6.50 1.33 21.80
CA HIS A 130 -6.82 0.19 20.96
C HIS A 130 -5.60 -0.73 20.87
N VAL A 131 -5.81 -2.02 21.09
CA VAL A 131 -4.79 -3.05 20.87
C VAL A 131 -5.26 -3.94 19.75
N ALA A 132 -4.44 -4.08 18.70
CA ALA A 132 -4.69 -5.05 17.65
C ALA A 132 -3.70 -6.20 17.79
N ILE A 133 -4.20 -7.42 17.80
CA ILE A 133 -3.41 -8.64 17.83
C ILE A 133 -3.39 -9.19 16.42
N VAL A 134 -2.20 -9.33 15.84
CA VAL A 134 -2.01 -9.88 14.49
C VAL A 134 -1.22 -11.18 14.60
N ARG A 135 -1.87 -12.28 14.21
CA ARG A 135 -1.24 -13.60 14.09
C ARG A 135 -0.83 -13.78 12.64
N LEU A 136 0.47 -13.69 12.38
CA LEU A 136 1.03 -13.88 11.06
C LEU A 136 1.11 -15.39 10.77
N PRO A 137 0.58 -15.84 9.62
CA PRO A 137 0.68 -17.24 9.24
C PRO A 137 2.12 -17.60 8.88
N GLU A 138 2.36 -18.90 8.77
CA GLU A 138 3.64 -19.43 8.33
C GLU A 138 3.95 -18.93 6.91
N CYS A 139 5.13 -18.33 6.75
CA CYS A 139 5.46 -17.64 5.52
C CYS A 139 5.98 -18.67 4.50
N PRO A 140 5.51 -18.69 3.24
CA PRO A 140 6.04 -19.60 2.24
C PRO A 140 7.53 -19.32 2.01
N VAL A 141 8.30 -20.32 1.57
CA VAL A 141 9.79 -20.25 1.52
C VAL A 141 10.34 -19.22 0.51
N SER A 142 9.56 -18.80 -0.49
CA SER A 142 10.08 -18.05 -1.65
C SER A 142 10.40 -16.57 -1.38
N GLU A 143 11.67 -16.16 -1.34
CA GLU A 143 12.13 -14.78 -1.05
C GLU A 143 11.45 -13.67 -1.88
N VAL A 144 10.95 -14.01 -3.07
CA VAL A 144 10.17 -13.13 -3.94
C VAL A 144 8.75 -13.69 -4.10
N ALA A 145 7.76 -12.83 -3.87
CA ALA A 145 6.35 -13.11 -4.16
C ALA A 145 5.84 -12.18 -5.27
N ILE A 146 5.10 -12.74 -6.23
CA ILE A 146 4.45 -11.95 -7.28
C ILE A 146 3.27 -11.22 -6.65
N ALA A 147 3.33 -9.89 -6.65
CA ALA A 147 2.42 -8.99 -5.98
C ALA A 147 1.40 -8.40 -6.98
N GLN A 148 0.65 -9.27 -7.67
CA GLN A 148 -0.28 -8.85 -8.73
C GLN A 148 -1.71 -9.34 -8.47
N LEU A 149 -2.69 -8.54 -8.92
CA LEU A 149 -4.12 -8.83 -8.78
C LEU A 149 -4.72 -9.33 -10.10
N PRO A 150 -5.66 -10.30 -10.05
CA PRO A 150 -6.40 -10.73 -11.23
C PRO A 150 -7.29 -9.57 -11.73
N GLN A 151 -7.39 -9.44 -13.05
CA GLN A 151 -8.30 -8.48 -13.66
C GLN A 151 -9.72 -9.03 -13.71
N THR A 152 -10.68 -8.22 -13.26
CA THR A 152 -12.11 -8.54 -13.42
C THR A 152 -12.57 -8.33 -14.86
N ASN A 153 -13.64 -9.01 -15.27
CA ASN A 153 -14.22 -8.85 -16.60
C ASN A 153 -14.71 -7.42 -16.85
N VAL A 154 -15.23 -6.75 -15.81
CA VAL A 154 -15.68 -5.35 -15.88
C VAL A 154 -14.52 -4.43 -16.28
N MET A 155 -13.36 -4.59 -15.65
CA MET A 155 -12.18 -3.77 -15.98
C MET A 155 -11.73 -3.97 -17.44
N LYS A 156 -11.79 -5.20 -17.95
CA LYS A 156 -11.47 -5.49 -19.35
C LYS A 156 -12.46 -4.81 -20.30
N ILE A 157 -13.76 -4.88 -20.02
CA ILE A 157 -14.82 -4.23 -20.81
C ILE A 157 -14.63 -2.72 -20.82
N VAL A 158 -14.43 -2.11 -19.65
CA VAL A 158 -14.25 -0.65 -19.51
C VAL A 158 -12.99 -0.17 -20.25
N ALA A 159 -11.94 -0.99 -20.34
CA ALA A 159 -10.72 -0.67 -21.09
C ALA A 159 -10.88 -0.74 -22.61
N VAL A 160 -11.86 -1.49 -23.13
CA VAL A 160 -12.14 -1.57 -24.57
C VAL A 160 -12.84 -0.30 -25.08
N VAL A 161 -13.61 0.39 -24.23
CA VAL A 161 -14.35 1.62 -24.58
C VAL A 161 -13.47 2.71 -25.22
N PRO A 162 -12.37 3.18 -24.60
CA PRO A 162 -11.53 4.23 -25.20
C PRO A 162 -10.81 3.77 -26.47
N ILE A 163 -10.52 2.47 -26.60
CA ILE A 163 -9.89 1.89 -27.81
C ILE A 163 -10.88 1.97 -28.98
N LEU A 164 -12.09 1.45 -28.79
CA LEU A 164 -13.14 1.50 -29.81
C LEU A 164 -13.48 2.94 -30.19
N PHE A 165 -13.61 3.83 -29.20
CA PHE A 165 -13.88 5.23 -29.46
C PHE A 165 -12.75 5.91 -30.26
N SER A 166 -11.49 5.62 -29.95
CA SER A 166 -10.35 6.17 -30.70
C SER A 166 -10.33 5.65 -32.15
N LEU A 167 -10.65 4.36 -32.36
CA LEU A 167 -10.76 3.77 -33.70
C LEU A 167 -11.92 4.37 -34.51
N THR A 168 -13.09 4.54 -33.89
CA THR A 168 -14.25 5.13 -34.57
C THR A 168 -14.00 6.61 -34.88
N ALA A 169 -13.39 7.37 -33.96
CA ALA A 169 -13.00 8.76 -34.19
C ALA A 169 -11.99 8.88 -35.34
N SER A 170 -10.95 8.03 -35.36
CA SER A 170 -9.98 7.99 -36.46
C SER A 170 -10.62 7.66 -37.80
N THR A 171 -11.49 6.64 -37.83
CA THR A 171 -12.21 6.23 -39.05
C THR A 171 -13.14 7.34 -39.54
N ALA A 172 -13.86 8.00 -38.63
CA ALA A 172 -14.73 9.13 -38.96
C ALA A 172 -13.93 10.31 -39.52
N CYS A 173 -12.76 10.64 -38.95
CA CYS A 173 -11.87 11.67 -39.51
C CYS A 173 -11.47 11.34 -40.96
N ALA A 174 -11.09 10.09 -41.24
CA ALA A 174 -10.73 9.66 -42.59
C ALA A 174 -11.90 9.77 -43.58
N LEU A 175 -13.10 9.35 -43.18
CA LEU A 175 -14.32 9.45 -44.00
C LEU A 175 -14.72 10.91 -44.28
N LEU A 176 -14.43 11.82 -43.36
CA LEU A 176 -14.65 13.26 -43.51
C LEU A 176 -13.52 13.97 -44.28
N GLY A 177 -12.52 13.21 -44.78
CA GLY A 177 -11.40 13.74 -45.55
C GLY A 177 -10.30 14.42 -44.70
N ASP A 178 -10.35 14.30 -43.38
CA ASP A 178 -9.35 14.83 -42.46
C ASP A 178 -8.30 13.78 -42.08
N TRP A 179 -7.36 13.57 -43.01
CA TRP A 179 -6.27 12.61 -42.86
C TRP A 179 -5.24 13.03 -41.80
N SER A 180 -5.10 14.34 -41.55
CA SER A 180 -4.21 14.89 -40.53
C SER A 180 -4.64 14.47 -39.14
N CYS A 181 -5.90 14.74 -38.76
CA CYS A 181 -6.44 14.31 -37.47
C CYS A 181 -6.51 12.79 -37.36
N CYS A 182 -6.90 12.07 -38.43
CA CYS A 182 -6.88 10.61 -38.45
C CYS A 182 -5.49 10.05 -38.09
N SER A 183 -4.44 10.52 -38.76
CA SER A 183 -3.06 10.07 -38.54
C SER A 183 -2.58 10.39 -37.13
N MET A 184 -2.94 11.55 -36.59
CA MET A 184 -2.56 11.96 -35.23
C MET A 184 -3.26 11.15 -34.13
N ILE A 185 -4.50 10.72 -34.36
CA ILE A 185 -5.20 9.78 -33.46
C ILE A 185 -4.48 8.42 -33.48
N LEU A 186 -4.21 7.87 -34.66
CA LEU A 186 -3.53 6.58 -34.80
C LEU A 186 -2.12 6.58 -34.23
N LEU A 187 -1.34 7.64 -34.51
CA LEU A 187 -0.03 7.85 -33.89
C LEU A 187 -0.16 7.90 -32.37
N GLY A 188 -1.18 8.61 -31.87
CA GLY A 188 -1.46 8.72 -30.45
C GLY A 188 -1.76 7.38 -29.79
N MET A 189 -2.53 6.51 -30.45
CA MET A 189 -2.82 5.14 -30.02
C MET A 189 -1.57 4.27 -30.03
N ALA A 190 -0.78 4.33 -31.10
CA ALA A 190 0.43 3.51 -31.25
C ALA A 190 1.47 3.86 -30.19
N CYS A 191 1.81 5.15 -30.02
CA CYS A 191 2.77 5.60 -29.02
C CYS A 191 2.32 5.28 -27.60
N ASN A 192 1.03 5.45 -27.29
CA ASN A 192 0.51 5.11 -25.96
C ASN A 192 0.49 3.61 -25.70
N GLY A 193 0.10 2.80 -26.69
CA GLY A 193 0.12 1.34 -26.60
C GLY A 193 1.51 0.80 -26.35
N VAL A 194 2.51 1.29 -27.10
CA VAL A 194 3.93 0.95 -26.91
C VAL A 194 4.41 1.38 -25.52
N ALA A 195 4.13 2.62 -25.12
CA ALA A 195 4.53 3.10 -23.79
C ALA A 195 3.88 2.29 -22.66
N CYS A 196 2.58 1.98 -22.74
CA CYS A 196 1.90 1.14 -21.76
C CYS A 196 2.46 -0.28 -21.71
N TYR A 197 2.87 -0.83 -22.85
CA TYR A 197 3.48 -2.15 -22.92
C TYR A 197 4.86 -2.17 -22.25
N VAL A 198 5.74 -1.22 -22.60
CA VAL A 198 7.10 -1.14 -22.05
C VAL A 198 7.05 -0.76 -20.57
N ILE A 199 6.26 0.24 -20.18
CA ILE A 199 6.10 0.60 -18.77
C ILE A 199 5.51 -0.57 -18.00
N GLY A 200 4.45 -1.21 -18.50
CA GLY A 200 3.81 -2.36 -17.87
C GLY A 200 4.57 -3.68 -17.92
N SER A 201 5.80 -3.69 -18.43
CA SER A 201 6.59 -4.93 -18.57
C SER A 201 7.19 -5.39 -17.24
N ALA A 202 7.43 -4.49 -16.29
CA ALA A 202 7.92 -4.88 -14.97
C ALA A 202 6.79 -5.45 -14.09
N PRO A 203 6.92 -6.71 -13.64
CA PRO A 203 6.06 -7.22 -12.59
C PRO A 203 6.31 -6.46 -11.28
N LEU A 204 5.23 -6.29 -10.51
CA LEU A 204 5.31 -5.87 -9.12
C LEU A 204 5.72 -7.10 -8.29
N GLU A 205 6.90 -7.02 -7.69
CA GLU A 205 7.45 -8.05 -6.83
C GLU A 205 7.49 -7.56 -5.39
N PHE A 206 7.24 -8.47 -4.46
CA PHE A 206 7.48 -8.22 -3.04
C PHE A 206 8.79 -8.89 -2.64
N THR A 207 9.79 -8.08 -2.27
CA THR A 207 11.08 -8.59 -1.82
C THR A 207 11.09 -8.75 -0.31
N ARG A 208 11.42 -9.96 0.15
CA ARG A 208 11.68 -10.24 1.56
C ARG A 208 13.18 -10.22 1.84
N PRO A 209 13.62 -9.55 2.92
CA PRO A 209 15.01 -9.68 3.34
C PRO A 209 15.24 -11.08 3.90
N ALA A 210 16.31 -11.73 3.44
CA ALA A 210 16.74 -13.02 3.96
C ALA A 210 16.99 -12.94 5.47
N THR A 211 16.46 -13.90 6.21
CA THR A 211 16.71 -14.04 7.65
C THR A 211 17.81 -15.07 7.86
N ALA A 212 18.78 -14.78 8.74
CA ALA A 212 19.86 -15.71 9.06
C ALA A 212 19.36 -16.98 9.78
N ASP A 213 18.24 -16.88 10.50
CA ASP A 213 17.66 -17.95 11.33
C ASP A 213 16.21 -18.25 10.89
N GLY A 214 16.05 -19.00 9.80
CA GLY A 214 14.74 -19.47 9.35
C GLY A 214 14.10 -20.40 10.41
N GLY A 215 12.91 -20.06 10.88
CA GLY A 215 12.08 -20.97 11.69
C GLY A 215 11.93 -20.65 13.18
N THR A 216 12.53 -19.58 13.72
CA THR A 216 12.28 -19.19 15.11
C THR A 216 11.01 -18.32 15.22
N TYR A 217 10.12 -18.68 16.15
CA TYR A 217 8.94 -17.86 16.47
C TYR A 217 9.36 -16.62 17.25
N GLY A 218 8.72 -15.50 16.93
CA GLY A 218 8.94 -14.22 17.57
C GLY A 218 7.65 -13.46 17.79
N ALA A 219 7.76 -12.42 18.61
CA ALA A 219 6.72 -11.43 18.79
C ALA A 219 7.33 -10.02 18.89
N GLY A 220 6.53 -9.02 18.56
CA GLY A 220 6.93 -7.63 18.60
C GLY A 220 5.74 -6.69 18.66
N ILE A 221 6.03 -5.43 18.97
CA ILE A 221 5.05 -4.35 19.07
C ILE A 221 5.31 -3.37 17.93
N LEU A 222 4.30 -3.04 17.15
CA LEU A 222 4.26 -1.85 16.30
C LEU A 222 3.50 -0.75 17.03
N ASP A 223 4.18 0.36 17.27
CA ASP A 223 3.60 1.54 17.91
C ASP A 223 3.02 2.51 16.88
N GLY A 224 1.69 2.57 16.80
CA GLY A 224 0.95 3.52 15.98
C GLY A 224 0.46 4.76 16.74
N GLY A 225 0.98 5.03 17.94
CA GLY A 225 0.63 6.15 18.80
C GLY A 225 -0.70 5.99 19.53
N LYS A 226 -1.81 5.85 18.79
CA LYS A 226 -3.17 5.63 19.35
C LYS A 226 -3.60 4.17 19.37
N THR A 227 -2.98 3.35 18.51
CA THR A 227 -3.25 1.92 18.40
C THR A 227 -1.94 1.19 18.52
N LEU A 228 -1.90 0.22 19.42
CA LEU A 228 -0.75 -0.62 19.67
C LEU A 228 -0.98 -1.97 18.99
N VAL A 229 -0.12 -2.35 18.05
CA VAL A 229 -0.31 -3.57 17.26
C VAL A 229 0.71 -4.61 17.72
N VAL A 230 0.25 -5.73 18.25
CA VAL A 230 1.07 -6.85 18.66
C VAL A 230 1.16 -7.84 17.51
N LEU A 231 2.36 -7.99 16.93
CA LEU A 231 2.65 -8.95 15.88
C LEU A 231 3.20 -10.24 16.49
N MET A 232 2.67 -11.39 16.09
CA MET A 232 3.15 -12.70 16.49
C MET A 232 3.28 -13.61 15.27
N GLY A 233 4.38 -14.35 15.17
CA GLY A 233 4.61 -15.32 14.10
C GLY A 233 6.08 -15.68 13.96
N GLN A 234 6.42 -16.36 12.88
CA GLN A 234 7.81 -16.66 12.56
C GLN A 234 8.60 -15.37 12.27
N LYS A 235 9.89 -15.33 12.62
CA LYS A 235 10.77 -14.16 12.36
C LYS A 235 10.74 -13.73 10.90
N ASP A 236 10.62 -14.66 9.95
CA ASP A 236 10.51 -14.37 8.51
C ASP A 236 9.25 -13.56 8.17
N ALA A 237 8.11 -13.91 8.78
CA ALA A 237 6.87 -13.16 8.62
C ALA A 237 6.97 -11.76 9.26
N LEU A 238 7.61 -11.66 10.43
CA LEU A 238 7.87 -10.36 11.07
C LEU A 238 8.81 -9.47 10.24
N ASN A 239 9.85 -10.04 9.63
CA ASN A 239 10.76 -9.34 8.73
C ASN A 239 10.06 -8.90 7.43
N THR A 240 9.12 -9.69 6.93
CA THR A 240 8.27 -9.33 5.79
C THR A 240 7.50 -8.03 6.08
N ILE A 241 6.93 -7.87 7.28
CA ILE A 241 6.22 -6.64 7.65
C ILE A 241 7.18 -5.48 7.92
N THR A 242 8.24 -5.72 8.68
CA THR A 242 9.08 -4.64 9.22
C THR A 242 10.12 -4.12 8.24
N ARG A 243 10.58 -4.97 7.31
CA ARG A 243 11.67 -4.70 6.36
C ARG A 243 11.34 -5.06 4.91
N GLY A 244 10.20 -5.68 4.64
CA GLY A 244 9.77 -5.99 3.28
C GLY A 244 9.49 -4.73 2.47
N ARG A 245 9.59 -4.86 1.15
CA ARG A 245 9.37 -3.76 0.21
C ARG A 245 8.78 -4.24 -1.11
N PHE A 246 7.98 -3.37 -1.72
CA PHE A 246 7.50 -3.54 -3.09
C PHE A 246 8.55 -3.00 -4.07
N VAL A 247 8.91 -3.81 -5.07
CA VAL A 247 9.93 -3.48 -6.05
C VAL A 247 9.40 -3.76 -7.45
N LEU A 248 9.78 -2.91 -8.40
CA LEU A 248 9.49 -3.09 -9.83
C LEU A 248 10.70 -3.63 -10.57
N ASN A 249 10.66 -4.89 -10.97
CA ASN A 249 11.80 -5.54 -11.60
C ASN A 249 11.76 -5.38 -13.13
N TYR A 250 12.51 -4.41 -13.67
CA TYR A 250 12.65 -4.24 -15.13
C TYR A 250 13.85 -5.02 -15.66
N ALA A 251 13.69 -5.65 -16.83
CA ALA A 251 14.78 -6.36 -17.51
C ALA A 251 15.93 -5.42 -17.91
N SER A 252 15.63 -4.15 -18.20
CA SER A 252 16.58 -3.11 -18.58
C SER A 252 17.32 -2.47 -17.39
N ARG A 253 17.25 -3.06 -16.18
CA ARG A 253 18.02 -2.57 -15.02
C ARG A 253 19.54 -2.72 -15.28
N PRO A 254 20.38 -1.75 -14.86
CA PRO A 254 20.06 -0.54 -14.10
C PRO A 254 19.77 0.72 -14.95
N GLU A 255 20.02 0.70 -16.27
CA GLU A 255 20.04 1.92 -17.10
C GLU A 255 18.66 2.39 -17.58
N TYR A 256 17.65 1.50 -17.56
CA TYR A 256 16.26 1.78 -17.96
C TYR A 256 16.10 2.45 -19.33
N HIS A 257 16.96 2.11 -20.29
CA HIS A 257 16.98 2.74 -21.63
C HIS A 257 15.63 2.66 -22.35
N ASP A 258 14.92 1.54 -22.23
CA ASP A 258 13.61 1.33 -22.84
C ASP A 258 12.57 2.38 -22.39
N MET A 259 12.66 2.85 -21.15
CA MET A 259 11.81 3.92 -20.62
C MET A 259 12.13 5.25 -21.26
N GLY A 260 13.42 5.57 -21.42
CA GLY A 260 13.86 6.80 -22.08
C GLY A 260 13.37 6.86 -23.52
N VAL A 261 13.49 5.75 -24.27
CA VAL A 261 13.00 5.67 -25.66
C VAL A 261 11.49 5.88 -25.73
N CYS A 262 10.73 5.27 -24.81
CA CYS A 262 9.28 5.50 -24.71
C CYS A 262 8.94 6.95 -24.39
N SER A 263 9.72 7.59 -23.52
CA SER A 263 9.54 9.01 -23.20
C SER A 263 9.77 9.90 -24.42
N ILE A 264 10.83 9.68 -25.20
CA ILE A 264 11.04 10.41 -26.47
C ILE A 264 9.87 10.19 -27.41
N LEU A 265 9.40 8.95 -27.57
CA LEU A 265 8.28 8.63 -28.44
C LEU A 265 7.02 9.40 -28.04
N LEU A 266 6.72 9.48 -26.74
CA LEU A 266 5.58 10.23 -26.20
C LEU A 266 5.75 11.76 -26.34
N SER A 267 6.97 12.28 -26.18
CA SER A 267 7.30 13.70 -26.40
C SER A 267 7.20 14.07 -27.87
N LEU A 268 7.71 13.22 -28.78
CA LEU A 268 7.64 13.44 -30.22
C LEU A 268 6.20 13.34 -30.73
N LYS A 269 5.42 12.38 -30.23
CA LYS A 269 3.96 12.29 -30.47
C LYS A 269 3.31 13.63 -30.15
N LEU A 270 3.57 14.19 -28.97
CA LEU A 270 2.97 15.45 -28.57
C LEU A 270 3.36 16.59 -29.52
N LEU A 271 4.65 16.71 -29.84
CA LEU A 271 5.12 17.76 -30.75
C LEU A 271 4.44 17.64 -32.12
N ALA A 272 4.31 16.42 -32.65
CA ALA A 272 3.58 16.17 -33.89
C ALA A 272 2.10 16.58 -33.77
N GLN A 273 1.43 16.21 -32.67
CA GLN A 273 0.04 16.58 -32.42
C GLN A 273 -0.15 18.12 -32.30
N LEU A 274 0.81 18.82 -31.69
CA LEU A 274 0.79 20.28 -31.60
C LEU A 274 0.88 20.97 -32.97
N LEU A 275 1.66 20.42 -33.89
CA LEU A 275 1.90 21.02 -35.21
C LEU A 275 0.83 20.62 -36.23
N VAL A 276 0.35 19.38 -36.20
CA VAL A 276 -0.47 18.78 -37.25
C VAL A 276 -1.97 18.90 -36.98
N VAL A 277 -2.41 18.84 -35.71
CA VAL A 277 -3.86 18.90 -35.39
C VAL A 277 -4.50 20.25 -35.72
N PRO A 278 -3.87 21.42 -35.46
CA PRO A 278 -4.46 22.72 -35.85
C PRO A 278 -4.66 22.87 -37.36
N GLN A 279 -3.88 22.15 -38.17
CA GLN A 279 -4.02 22.15 -39.63
C GLN A 279 -5.22 21.32 -40.12
N GLY A 280 -5.89 20.59 -39.22
CA GLY A 280 -7.07 19.78 -39.53
C GLY A 280 -8.35 20.61 -39.66
N ASN A 281 -9.41 19.96 -40.14
CA ASN A 281 -10.75 20.52 -40.19
C ASN A 281 -11.36 20.56 -38.79
N LEU A 282 -12.29 21.49 -38.54
CA LEU A 282 -12.99 21.63 -37.26
C LEU A 282 -13.61 20.31 -36.77
N TYR A 283 -14.23 19.54 -37.67
CA TYR A 283 -14.82 18.23 -37.32
C TYR A 283 -13.76 17.21 -36.87
N GLY A 284 -12.60 17.18 -37.52
CA GLY A 284 -11.50 16.29 -37.12
C GLY A 284 -10.87 16.70 -35.81
N GLN A 285 -10.71 18.00 -35.56
CA GLN A 285 -10.25 18.53 -34.28
C GLN A 285 -11.21 18.17 -33.13
N LEU A 286 -12.52 18.26 -33.36
CA LEU A 286 -13.54 17.86 -32.37
C LEU A 286 -13.51 16.35 -32.08
N LEU A 287 -13.35 15.51 -33.10
CA LEU A 287 -13.21 14.06 -32.94
C LEU A 287 -11.91 13.70 -32.20
N PHE A 288 -10.81 14.39 -32.51
CA PHE A 288 -9.55 14.27 -31.78
C PHE A 288 -9.73 14.63 -30.30
N LEU A 289 -10.34 15.77 -29.99
CA LEU A 289 -10.63 16.18 -28.61
C LEU A 289 -11.56 15.20 -27.89
N GLY A 290 -12.60 14.71 -28.58
CA GLY A 290 -13.50 13.69 -28.05
C GLY A 290 -12.74 12.42 -27.66
N SER A 291 -11.79 11.97 -28.49
CA SER A 291 -10.98 10.78 -28.19
C SER A 291 -10.11 10.96 -26.94
N LEU A 292 -9.59 12.16 -26.72
CA LEU A 292 -8.83 12.51 -25.52
C LEU A 292 -9.74 12.58 -24.29
N ALA A 293 -10.94 13.17 -24.42
CA ALA A 293 -11.90 13.31 -23.32
C ALA A 293 -12.38 11.94 -22.82
N VAL A 294 -12.71 11.01 -23.72
CA VAL A 294 -13.09 9.63 -23.36
C VAL A 294 -11.93 8.90 -22.68
N SER A 295 -10.72 9.04 -23.23
CA SER A 295 -9.51 8.44 -22.66
C SER A 295 -9.16 9.02 -21.28
N TRP A 296 -9.37 10.33 -21.09
CA TRP A 296 -9.23 10.98 -19.79
C TRP A 296 -10.25 10.45 -18.79
N ALA A 297 -11.53 10.32 -19.17
CA ALA A 297 -12.56 9.77 -18.29
C ALA A 297 -12.23 8.33 -17.86
N HIS A 298 -11.73 7.51 -18.78
CA HIS A 298 -11.25 6.16 -18.48
C HIS A 298 -10.07 6.18 -17.49
N ASN A 299 -9.07 7.02 -17.72
CA ASN A 299 -7.93 7.16 -16.81
C ASN A 299 -8.34 7.73 -15.45
N SER A 300 -9.35 8.62 -15.39
CA SER A 300 -9.94 9.13 -14.15
C SER A 300 -10.61 8.02 -13.35
N TYR A 301 -11.36 7.14 -14.02
CA TYR A 301 -11.92 5.95 -13.39
C TYR A 301 -10.83 5.06 -12.78
N LEU A 302 -9.74 4.81 -13.51
CA LEU A 302 -8.63 4.01 -13.00
C LEU A 302 -7.85 4.70 -11.87
N SER A 303 -7.64 6.01 -11.98
CA SER A 303 -6.96 6.83 -10.97
C SER A 303 -7.78 7.00 -9.69
N SER A 304 -9.10 6.76 -9.74
CA SER A 304 -9.95 6.83 -8.54
C SER A 304 -9.62 5.74 -7.52
N THR A 305 -8.98 4.66 -7.96
CA THR A 305 -8.56 3.58 -7.07
C THR A 305 -7.27 3.97 -6.36
N ASP A 306 -7.31 4.02 -5.03
CA ASP A 306 -6.13 4.30 -4.24
C ASP A 306 -5.13 3.13 -4.30
N ILE A 307 -3.90 3.46 -4.71
CA ILE A 307 -2.82 2.48 -4.79
C ILE A 307 -2.48 1.90 -3.41
N ALA A 308 -2.64 2.67 -2.33
CA ALA A 308 -2.40 2.19 -0.97
C ALA A 308 -3.37 1.04 -0.62
N VAL A 309 -4.63 1.18 -1.01
CA VAL A 309 -5.65 0.14 -0.83
C VAL A 309 -5.30 -1.12 -1.63
N LEU A 310 -4.88 -0.96 -2.89
CA LEU A 310 -4.45 -2.09 -3.73
C LEU A 310 -3.23 -2.81 -3.14
N LEU A 311 -2.20 -2.08 -2.72
CA LEU A 311 -1.01 -2.64 -2.09
C LEU A 311 -1.32 -3.33 -0.77
N ARG A 312 -2.27 -2.79 0.01
CA ARG A 312 -2.75 -3.41 1.24
C ARG A 312 -3.46 -4.74 0.97
N THR A 313 -4.34 -4.80 -0.04
CA THR A 313 -4.98 -6.05 -0.46
C THR A 313 -3.93 -7.08 -0.91
N ILE A 314 -2.96 -6.67 -1.73
CA ILE A 314 -1.87 -7.55 -2.18
C ILE A 314 -1.03 -8.05 -1.00
N LEU A 315 -0.69 -7.17 -0.06
CA LEU A 315 0.06 -7.53 1.14
C LEU A 315 -0.68 -8.59 1.96
N LEU A 316 -1.96 -8.38 2.23
CA LEU A 316 -2.73 -9.28 3.09
C LEU A 316 -3.04 -10.59 2.38
N GLU A 317 -3.57 -10.54 1.16
CA GLU A 317 -4.06 -11.73 0.45
C GLU A 317 -2.92 -12.52 -0.22
N ASN A 318 -2.03 -11.86 -0.95
CA ASN A 318 -1.02 -12.55 -1.77
C ASN A 318 0.29 -12.78 -1.02
N VAL A 319 0.73 -11.83 -0.20
CA VAL A 319 2.01 -11.95 0.52
C VAL A 319 1.84 -12.69 1.84
N LEU A 320 0.83 -12.32 2.63
CA LEU A 320 0.57 -12.92 3.94
C LEU A 320 -0.44 -14.06 3.89
N GLY A 321 -1.25 -14.22 2.84
CA GLY A 321 -2.27 -15.28 2.80
C GLY A 321 -3.44 -15.07 3.78
N ILE A 322 -3.58 -13.86 4.33
CA ILE A 322 -4.68 -13.46 5.21
C ILE A 322 -5.84 -12.99 4.33
N LYS A 323 -6.94 -13.76 4.31
CA LYS A 323 -8.18 -13.33 3.65
C LYS A 323 -8.86 -12.26 4.49
N CYS A 324 -8.89 -11.02 4.01
CA CYS A 324 -9.75 -9.99 4.59
C CYS A 324 -11.16 -10.11 4.00
N THR A 325 -12.15 -10.35 4.84
CA THR A 325 -13.55 -10.17 4.42
C THR A 325 -13.78 -8.67 4.14
N PRO A 326 -14.29 -8.28 2.96
CA PRO A 326 -14.41 -6.88 2.59
C PRO A 326 -15.33 -6.11 3.55
N LEU A 327 -14.86 -4.92 3.93
CA LEU A 327 -15.45 -3.94 4.86
C LEU A 327 -16.88 -3.45 4.53
N HIS A 328 -17.51 -3.95 3.45
CA HIS A 328 -18.77 -3.42 2.94
C HIS A 328 -19.97 -4.39 3.01
N GLN A 329 -19.82 -5.57 3.62
CA GLN A 329 -20.91 -6.54 3.75
C GLN A 329 -20.99 -7.15 5.16
N ALA A 330 -21.11 -6.28 6.16
CA ALA A 330 -21.47 -6.66 7.52
C ALA A 330 -22.99 -6.88 7.65
N HIS A 331 -23.55 -7.87 6.94
CA HIS A 331 -24.89 -8.39 7.20
C HIS A 331 -25.10 -9.78 6.56
N SER A 332 -24.53 -10.81 7.15
CA SER A 332 -25.11 -12.17 7.10
C SER A 332 -24.55 -13.00 8.25
N PRO A 333 -25.41 -13.51 9.15
CA PRO A 333 -24.98 -14.20 10.37
C PRO A 333 -25.01 -15.72 10.21
N ASP A 334 -24.58 -16.31 9.09
CA ASP A 334 -24.71 -17.76 8.88
C ASP A 334 -23.59 -18.36 8.01
N VAL A 335 -22.33 -18.33 8.45
CA VAL A 335 -21.34 -19.36 8.09
C VAL A 335 -20.34 -19.52 9.24
N GLU A 336 -20.78 -20.18 10.30
CA GLU A 336 -19.93 -20.68 11.36
C GLU A 336 -19.54 -22.13 11.05
N LYS A 337 -18.25 -22.47 11.28
CA LYS A 337 -17.58 -23.79 11.23
C LYS A 337 -16.74 -24.07 9.98
N GLY A 338 -15.49 -23.59 10.01
CA GLY A 338 -14.43 -24.07 9.11
C GLY A 338 -13.19 -23.16 8.99
N THR A 339 -12.46 -23.00 10.09
CA THR A 339 -10.98 -22.82 10.05
C THR A 339 -10.40 -21.59 9.32
N ILE A 340 -10.82 -20.36 9.64
CA ILE A 340 -9.92 -19.18 9.59
C ILE A 340 -10.28 -18.29 10.79
N ARG A 341 -9.54 -18.39 11.90
CA ARG A 341 -9.61 -17.35 12.95
C ARG A 341 -9.23 -16.03 12.28
N ASN A 342 -9.98 -14.96 12.54
CA ASN A 342 -9.63 -13.62 12.09
C ASN A 342 -8.17 -13.35 12.48
N ALA A 343 -7.26 -13.21 11.49
CA ALA A 343 -5.84 -13.04 11.76
C ALA A 343 -5.53 -11.73 12.49
N ILE A 344 -6.48 -10.78 12.44
CA ILE A 344 -6.44 -9.48 13.10
C ILE A 344 -7.61 -9.41 14.09
N GLU A 345 -7.30 -9.31 15.38
CA GLU A 345 -8.28 -9.13 16.45
C GLU A 345 -8.04 -7.79 17.14
N LYS A 346 -9.04 -6.91 17.17
CA LYS A 346 -8.91 -5.58 17.78
C LYS A 346 -9.69 -5.50 19.09
N TYR A 347 -9.05 -4.97 20.11
CA TYR A 347 -9.57 -4.83 21.46
C TYR A 347 -9.58 -3.35 21.86
N LYS A 348 -10.66 -2.92 22.53
CA LYS A 348 -10.75 -1.59 23.12
C LYS A 348 -10.60 -1.70 24.63
N ILE A 349 -9.52 -1.12 25.16
CA ILE A 349 -9.15 -1.22 26.57
C ILE A 349 -9.28 0.16 27.23
N GLY A 350 -9.93 0.19 28.40
CA GLY A 350 -10.33 1.44 29.06
C GLY A 350 -9.20 2.25 29.70
N THR A 351 -8.08 1.64 30.07
CA THR A 351 -6.94 2.31 30.73
C THR A 351 -5.60 1.86 30.15
N ARG A 352 -4.63 2.77 30.09
CA ARG A 352 -3.25 2.47 29.61
C ARG A 352 -2.57 1.37 30.42
N SER A 353 -2.76 1.33 31.74
CA SER A 353 -2.21 0.26 32.58
C SER A 353 -2.80 -1.11 32.22
N ALA A 354 -4.11 -1.18 31.97
CA ALA A 354 -4.74 -2.41 31.49
C ALA A 354 -4.27 -2.79 30.09
N THR A 355 -4.07 -1.81 29.19
CA THR A 355 -3.49 -2.03 27.85
C THR A 355 -2.13 -2.68 27.98
N VAL A 356 -1.25 -2.15 28.82
CA VAL A 356 0.10 -2.66 28.99
C VAL A 356 0.09 -4.07 29.59
N VAL A 357 -0.71 -4.31 30.64
CA VAL A 357 -0.83 -5.65 31.23
C VAL A 357 -1.35 -6.66 30.21
N PHE A 358 -2.37 -6.28 29.43
CA PHE A 358 -2.91 -7.13 28.36
C PHE A 358 -1.85 -7.45 27.30
N VAL A 359 -1.11 -6.45 26.83
CA VAL A 359 -0.01 -6.62 25.87
C VAL A 359 1.08 -7.52 26.44
N LEU A 360 1.49 -7.33 27.69
CA LEU A 360 2.48 -8.18 28.35
C LEU A 360 2.01 -9.62 28.48
N LEU A 361 0.74 -9.86 28.80
CA LEU A 361 0.15 -11.20 28.86
C LEU A 361 0.19 -11.90 27.50
N VAL A 362 -0.09 -11.17 26.42
CA VAL A 362 -0.01 -11.70 25.04
C VAL A 362 1.43 -12.00 24.63
N LEU A 363 2.39 -11.19 25.10
CA LEU A 363 3.81 -11.31 24.75
C LEU A 363 4.59 -12.31 25.62
N ALA A 364 4.12 -12.59 26.84
CA ALA A 364 4.79 -13.44 27.82
C ALA A 364 5.21 -14.83 27.29
N PRO A 365 4.39 -15.54 26.48
CA PRO A 365 4.79 -16.83 25.92
C PRO A 365 6.04 -16.76 25.03
N TYR A 366 6.28 -15.62 24.38
CA TYR A 366 7.34 -15.41 23.39
C TYR A 366 8.58 -14.69 23.94
N ALA A 367 8.49 -14.18 25.17
CA ALA A 367 9.62 -13.58 25.85
C ALA A 367 10.63 -14.64 26.31
N GLN A 368 11.91 -14.39 26.07
CA GLN A 368 12.97 -15.28 26.57
C GLN A 368 13.06 -15.24 28.10
N ASN A 369 13.02 -14.04 28.69
CA ASN A 369 13.24 -13.81 30.12
C ASN A 369 12.36 -12.67 30.67
N ILE A 370 12.05 -12.71 31.97
CA ILE A 370 11.29 -11.68 32.69
C ILE A 370 11.91 -10.27 32.58
N PRO A 371 13.25 -10.06 32.61
CA PRO A 371 13.84 -8.75 32.44
C PRO A 371 13.51 -8.09 31.09
N ALA A 372 13.34 -8.89 30.02
CA ALA A 372 12.94 -8.36 28.72
C ALA A 372 11.49 -7.84 28.74
N LEU A 373 10.58 -8.55 29.43
CA LEU A 373 9.22 -8.06 29.67
C LEU A 373 9.19 -6.80 30.54
N ARG A 374 10.08 -6.73 31.54
CA ARG A 374 10.24 -5.53 32.38
C ARG A 374 10.62 -4.31 31.56
N GLN A 375 11.63 -4.44 30.70
CA GLN A 375 12.04 -3.36 29.80
C GLN A 375 10.87 -2.89 28.93
N ARG A 376 10.06 -3.81 28.38
CA ARG A 376 8.88 -3.44 27.59
C ARG A 376 7.79 -2.75 28.40
N MET A 377 7.59 -3.17 29.63
CA MET A 377 6.67 -2.49 30.53
C MET A 377 7.14 -1.07 30.85
N ASP A 378 8.44 -0.86 31.04
CA ASP A 378 9.03 0.46 31.30
C ASP A 378 8.93 1.38 30.07
N ASP A 379 9.13 0.83 28.86
CA ASP A 379 8.94 1.57 27.60
C ASP A 379 7.48 2.01 27.41
N LEU A 380 6.51 1.13 27.72
CA LEU A 380 5.08 1.41 27.56
C LEU A 380 4.50 2.27 28.69
N LEU A 381 5.06 2.17 29.90
CA LEU A 381 4.68 2.92 31.10
C LEU A 381 5.92 3.57 31.72
N ALA A 382 6.23 4.80 31.30
CA ALA A 382 7.37 5.58 31.78
C ALA A 382 7.31 6.00 33.26
N ASN A 383 6.22 5.68 33.99
CA ASN A 383 6.07 6.02 35.40
C ASN A 383 7.02 5.17 36.27
N ASN A 384 7.93 5.83 36.98
CA ASN A 384 8.99 5.20 37.76
C ASN A 384 9.00 5.63 39.25
N THR A 385 7.85 5.97 39.82
CA THR A 385 7.78 6.20 41.28
C THR A 385 7.94 4.88 42.04
N GLU A 386 8.21 4.94 43.35
CA GLU A 386 8.35 3.75 44.20
C GLU A 386 7.12 2.84 44.13
N LEU A 387 5.92 3.42 44.23
CA LEU A 387 4.65 2.70 44.11
C LEU A 387 4.53 1.99 42.75
N TRP A 388 4.89 2.67 41.66
CA TRP A 388 4.87 2.08 40.33
C TRP A 388 5.88 0.95 40.19
N THR A 389 7.05 1.05 40.83
CA THR A 389 8.07 0.00 40.80
C THR A 389 7.60 -1.26 41.53
N VAL A 390 6.94 -1.10 42.70
CA VAL A 390 6.33 -2.22 43.43
C VAL A 390 5.24 -2.87 42.58
N TRP A 391 4.32 -2.07 42.03
CA TRP A 391 3.24 -2.57 41.17
C TRP A 391 3.77 -3.31 39.94
N LYS A 392 4.75 -2.73 39.23
CA LYS A 392 5.41 -3.32 38.07
C LYS A 392 6.02 -4.69 38.42
N THR A 393 6.71 -4.77 39.55
CA THR A 393 7.34 -6.01 40.02
C THR A 393 6.28 -7.08 40.33
N GLU A 394 5.17 -6.69 40.94
CA GLU A 394 4.09 -7.60 41.30
C GLU A 394 3.32 -8.14 40.08
N VAL A 395 3.12 -7.31 39.06
CA VAL A 395 2.55 -7.74 37.78
C VAL A 395 3.45 -8.78 37.12
N LEU A 396 4.76 -8.54 37.05
CA LEU A 396 5.71 -9.48 36.47
C LEU A 396 5.77 -10.79 37.25
N ARG A 397 5.75 -10.74 38.59
CA ARG A 397 5.69 -11.92 39.46
C ARG A 397 4.45 -12.78 39.16
N ASN A 398 3.29 -12.15 38.98
CA ASN A 398 2.07 -12.85 38.63
C ASN A 398 2.11 -13.44 37.21
N ILE A 399 2.69 -12.74 36.24
CA ILE A 399 2.90 -13.27 34.88
C ILE A 399 3.81 -14.50 34.90
N GLU A 400 4.90 -14.44 35.67
CA GLU A 400 5.83 -15.57 35.84
C GLU A 400 5.17 -16.79 36.49
N ALA A 401 4.39 -16.57 37.56
CA ALA A 401 3.64 -17.63 38.23
C ALA A 401 2.62 -18.32 37.31
N ASN A 402 2.05 -17.58 36.34
CA ASN A 402 1.06 -18.10 35.39
C ASN A 402 1.67 -18.47 34.02
N LEU A 403 2.99 -18.47 33.88
CA LEU A 403 3.66 -18.60 32.58
C LEU A 403 3.45 -19.97 31.93
N SER A 404 3.33 -21.02 32.74
CA SER A 404 2.99 -22.38 32.29
C SER A 404 1.58 -22.45 31.68
N VAL A 405 0.62 -21.73 32.28
CA VAL A 405 -0.76 -21.63 31.78
C VAL A 405 -0.80 -20.81 30.48
N LEU A 406 -0.06 -19.70 30.44
CA LEU A 406 0.04 -18.83 29.27
C LEU A 406 0.68 -19.50 28.04
N ARG A 407 1.59 -20.46 28.26
CA ARG A 407 2.22 -21.26 27.19
C ARG A 407 1.36 -22.45 26.75
N SER A 408 0.41 -22.90 27.56
CA SER A 408 -0.50 -23.98 27.19
C SER A 408 -1.63 -23.44 26.30
N GLU A 409 -1.97 -24.16 25.22
CA GLU A 409 -3.11 -23.81 24.37
C GLU A 409 -4.47 -23.93 25.11
N GLU A 410 -4.49 -24.57 26.29
CA GLU A 410 -5.68 -24.76 27.14
C GLU A 410 -5.92 -23.61 28.13
N CYS A 411 -5.82 -22.37 27.67
CA CYS A 411 -6.12 -21.21 28.49
C CYS A 411 -7.66 -21.04 28.61
N GLY A 412 -8.27 -21.84 29.49
CA GLY A 412 -9.69 -21.72 29.86
C GLY A 412 -9.94 -20.55 30.82
N ILE A 413 -11.15 -19.98 30.76
CA ILE A 413 -11.63 -18.96 31.70
C ILE A 413 -11.51 -19.50 33.13
N GLY A 414 -10.79 -18.79 34.01
CA GLY A 414 -10.64 -19.13 35.44
C GLY A 414 -9.35 -19.87 35.85
N LYS A 415 -8.42 -20.16 34.92
CA LYS A 415 -7.14 -20.81 35.27
C LYS A 415 -6.02 -19.84 35.69
N MET A 416 -6.13 -18.54 35.37
CA MET A 416 -5.17 -17.54 35.84
C MET A 416 -5.59 -16.99 37.19
N LYS A 417 -4.68 -17.01 38.16
CA LYS A 417 -4.84 -16.32 39.45
C LYS A 417 -3.84 -15.18 39.53
N PHE A 418 -4.38 -13.98 39.73
CA PHE A 418 -3.58 -12.81 40.08
C PHE A 418 -3.77 -12.57 41.57
N ASP A 419 -2.74 -12.88 42.35
CA ASP A 419 -2.73 -12.61 43.78
C ASP A 419 -1.88 -11.36 43.98
N PHE A 420 -2.50 -10.29 44.45
CA PHE A 420 -1.79 -9.13 44.97
C PHE A 420 -1.66 -9.30 46.48
N PRO A 421 -0.51 -8.93 47.08
CA PRO A 421 -0.39 -8.96 48.53
C PRO A 421 -1.53 -8.14 49.13
N ALA A 422 -2.26 -8.74 50.08
CA ALA A 422 -3.24 -8.02 50.87
C ALA A 422 -2.55 -6.79 51.45
N GLU A 423 -3.23 -5.64 51.38
CA GLU A 423 -2.80 -4.39 51.98
C GLU A 423 -2.37 -4.70 53.42
N ASN A 424 -1.05 -4.74 53.66
CA ASN A 424 -0.54 -5.02 54.98
C ASN A 424 -1.16 -4.00 55.91
N GLN A 425 -1.70 -4.51 57.02
CA GLN A 425 -2.21 -3.76 58.17
C GLN A 425 -1.11 -2.87 58.77
N HIS A 426 -0.75 -1.80 58.08
CA HIS A 426 -0.10 -0.61 58.61
C HIS A 426 -1.02 0.58 58.32
N GLY A 427 -2.28 0.42 58.71
CA GLY A 427 -3.13 1.55 59.07
C GLY A 427 -2.66 2.10 60.41
N GLU A 428 -1.56 2.84 60.41
CA GLU A 428 -1.21 3.84 61.42
C GLU A 428 0.08 4.53 60.95
N VAL A 429 0.17 5.84 61.13
CA VAL A 429 1.22 6.75 60.62
C VAL A 429 1.01 7.17 59.16
N MET A 430 -0.03 7.97 58.93
CA MET A 430 0.03 9.23 58.13
C MET A 430 -1.37 9.89 58.18
N ARG A 431 -1.75 10.32 59.39
CA ARG A 431 -2.55 11.55 59.55
C ARG A 431 -1.59 12.59 60.09
N GLN A 432 -1.09 13.46 59.21
CA GLN A 432 -0.85 14.88 59.43
C GLN A 432 -0.52 15.55 58.11
#